data_AF-A0A6H1X048-F1
#
_entry.id   AF-A0A6H1X048-F1
#
_cell.length_a   1.000
_cell.length_b   1.000
_cell.length_c   1.000
_cell.angle_alpha   90.00
_cell.angle_beta   90.00
_cell.angle_gamma   90.00
#
_symmetry.space_group_name_H-M   'P 1'
#
loop_
_entity.id
_entity.type
_entity.pdbx_description
1 polymer ?
#
loop_
_entity_poly.entity_id
_entity_poly.type
_entity_poly.pdbx_seq_one_letter_code
_entity_poly.pdbx_strand_id
1 'polypeptide(L)'
;MRVHNNSVFSSKYDLPNENTLCNICNSNNLIIIKSKTNSIYQYCDSCKSSKNISLKHYYLDNLLLEIKNSIQCLSKNILLNLTIEIFKSNNSIDLFINNVKVSNTEFISELSKKDCYYIKNTIHYLINDYTDISYVDIQIKNN
;
A
#
# COMPACT_ATOMS: atom_id res chain seq x y z
N MET A 1 46.02 -1.75 21.67
CA MET A 1 45.69 -2.17 20.30
C MET A 1 44.20 -1.98 20.09
N ARG A 2 43.82 -0.98 19.28
CA ARG A 2 42.45 -0.80 18.78
C ARG A 2 42.30 -1.72 17.58
N VAL A 3 41.30 -2.61 17.60
CA VAL A 3 40.85 -3.32 16.39
C VAL A 3 39.52 -2.69 16.01
N HIS A 4 39.54 -1.95 14.90
CA HIS A 4 38.36 -1.40 14.26
C HIS A 4 37.54 -2.54 13.65
N ASN A 5 36.36 -2.80 14.20
CA ASN A 5 35.32 -3.53 13.47
C ASN A 5 34.55 -2.52 12.61
N ASN A 6 35.01 -2.32 11.38
CA ASN A 6 34.23 -1.71 10.32
C ASN A 6 33.25 -2.76 9.78
N SER A 7 32.03 -2.83 10.33
CA SER A 7 30.93 -3.50 9.65
C SER A 7 30.43 -2.58 8.54
N VAL A 8 30.89 -2.88 7.32
CA VAL A 8 30.53 -2.19 6.09
C VAL A 8 29.01 -2.27 5.90
N PHE A 9 28.38 -1.10 5.90
CA PHE A 9 27.06 -0.88 5.31
C PHE A 9 27.10 -1.32 3.84
N SER A 10 26.43 -2.42 3.53
CA SER A 10 26.19 -2.85 2.15
C SER A 10 24.74 -2.55 1.79
N SER A 11 24.57 -1.45 1.05
CA SER A 11 23.37 -1.09 0.33
C SER A 11 23.24 -1.96 -0.92
N LYS A 12 22.24 -2.83 -0.97
CA LYS A 12 21.57 -3.33 -2.18
C LYS A 12 20.40 -4.21 -1.73
N TYR A 13 19.23 -3.95 -2.29
CA TYR A 13 18.04 -4.76 -2.10
C TYR A 13 18.31 -6.12 -2.75
N ASP A 14 18.76 -7.09 -1.96
CA ASP A 14 18.90 -8.46 -2.42
C ASP A 14 17.50 -9.00 -2.73
N LEU A 15 17.27 -9.30 -4.00
CA LEU A 15 16.16 -10.16 -4.41
C LEU A 15 16.24 -11.46 -3.59
N PRO A 16 15.12 -12.01 -3.09
CA PRO A 16 15.16 -13.22 -2.30
C PRO A 16 15.85 -14.33 -3.10
N ASN A 17 16.92 -14.86 -2.51
CA ASN A 17 17.78 -15.89 -3.08
C ASN A 17 16.94 -17.05 -3.64
N GLU A 18 17.33 -17.61 -4.79
CA GLU A 18 16.57 -18.67 -5.51
C GLU A 18 16.37 -19.97 -4.69
N ASN A 19 16.97 -20.08 -3.50
CA ASN A 19 16.84 -21.21 -2.56
C ASN A 19 16.12 -20.86 -1.25
N THR A 20 15.32 -19.79 -1.21
CA THR A 20 14.57 -19.46 0.01
C THR A 20 13.51 -20.53 0.25
N LEU A 21 13.52 -21.17 1.42
CA LEU A 21 12.46 -22.10 1.85
C LEU A 21 11.49 -21.37 2.77
N CYS A 22 10.24 -21.81 2.80
CA CYS A 22 9.27 -21.33 3.78
C CYS A 22 9.71 -21.68 5.20
N ASN A 23 9.89 -20.68 6.06
CA ASN A 23 10.29 -20.87 7.46
C ASN A 23 9.28 -21.66 8.33
N ILE A 24 8.08 -21.95 7.80
CA ILE A 24 7.02 -22.68 8.52
C ILE A 24 6.91 -24.13 8.05
N CYS A 25 6.93 -24.38 6.74
CA CYS A 25 6.70 -25.71 6.17
C CYS A 25 7.87 -26.26 5.34
N ASN A 26 8.99 -25.53 5.26
CA ASN A 26 10.17 -25.82 4.47
C ASN A 26 9.91 -26.06 2.96
N SER A 27 8.72 -25.71 2.46
CA SER A 27 8.40 -25.74 1.04
C SER A 27 9.13 -24.62 0.28
N ASN A 28 9.57 -24.90 -0.94
CA ASN A 28 10.09 -23.92 -1.89
C ASN A 28 8.97 -23.24 -2.71
N ASN A 29 7.70 -23.58 -2.48
CA ASN A 29 6.56 -22.98 -3.16
C ASN A 29 6.24 -21.59 -2.58
N LEU A 30 7.12 -20.64 -2.87
CA LEU A 30 7.00 -19.23 -2.51
C LEU A 30 6.51 -18.44 -3.71
N ILE A 31 5.48 -17.62 -3.50
CA ILE A 31 4.95 -16.70 -4.49
C ILE A 31 5.45 -15.31 -4.16
N ILE A 32 6.00 -14.65 -5.17
CA ILE A 32 6.46 -13.26 -5.11
C ILE A 32 5.48 -12.41 -5.93
N ILE A 33 4.96 -11.36 -5.32
CA ILE A 33 4.11 -10.37 -5.98
C ILE A 33 4.75 -8.99 -5.85
N LYS A 34 4.69 -8.21 -6.92
CA LYS A 34 5.30 -6.88 -7.00
C LYS A 34 4.22 -5.83 -7.24
N SER A 35 4.09 -4.85 -6.36
CA SER A 35 3.13 -3.75 -6.51
C SER A 35 3.57 -2.77 -7.61
N LYS A 36 2.64 -1.88 -8.00
CA LYS A 36 2.90 -0.77 -8.93
C LYS A 36 3.94 0.23 -8.39
N THR A 37 4.13 0.29 -7.07
CA THR A 37 5.20 1.07 -6.40
C THR A 37 6.56 0.38 -6.43
N ASN A 38 6.65 -0.81 -7.03
CA ASN A 38 7.81 -1.71 -7.03
C ASN A 38 8.15 -2.36 -5.69
N SER A 39 7.29 -2.24 -4.67
CA SER A 39 7.41 -3.02 -3.43
C SER A 39 7.22 -4.51 -3.73
N ILE A 40 8.03 -5.35 -3.08
CA ILE A 40 7.99 -6.80 -3.25
C ILE A 40 7.38 -7.42 -1.99
N TYR A 41 6.39 -8.29 -2.19
CA TYR A 41 5.79 -9.10 -1.12
C TYR A 41 5.89 -10.57 -1.47
N GLN A 42 5.99 -11.40 -0.44
CA GLN A 42 6.18 -12.84 -0.59
C GLN A 42 5.25 -13.60 0.34
N TYR A 43 4.76 -14.75 -0.10
CA TYR A 43 4.04 -15.69 0.76
C TYR A 43 4.31 -17.13 0.33
N CYS A 44 4.05 -18.10 1.21
CA CYS A 44 4.15 -19.51 0.84
C CYS A 44 2.80 -20.04 0.36
N ASP A 45 2.73 -20.61 -0.84
CA ASP A 45 1.48 -21.16 -1.35
C ASP A 45 1.19 -22.58 -0.82
N SER A 46 2.19 -23.31 -0.33
CA SER A 46 1.95 -24.62 0.32
C SER A 46 1.20 -24.50 1.65
N CYS A 47 1.69 -23.69 2.58
CA CYS A 47 1.07 -23.54 3.91
C CYS A 47 0.25 -22.24 4.07
N LYS A 48 0.13 -21.44 3.01
CA LYS A 48 -0.56 -20.13 2.99
C LYS A 48 0.00 -19.09 3.98
N SER A 49 1.17 -19.36 4.58
CA SER A 49 1.84 -18.43 5.49
C SER A 49 2.05 -17.07 4.83
N SER A 50 1.68 -16.01 5.55
CA SER A 50 1.73 -14.61 5.13
C SER A 50 0.87 -14.23 3.91
N LYS A 51 0.09 -15.14 3.32
CA LYS A 51 -0.66 -14.88 2.08
C LYS A 51 -1.60 -13.68 2.21
N ASN A 52 -2.43 -13.67 3.25
CA ASN A 52 -3.42 -12.60 3.45
C ASN A 52 -2.76 -11.23 3.70
N ILE A 53 -1.66 -11.21 4.45
CA ILE A 53 -0.95 -9.96 4.77
C ILE A 53 -0.22 -9.43 3.53
N SER A 54 0.48 -10.31 2.79
CA SER A 54 1.19 -9.94 1.57
C SER A 54 0.25 -9.42 0.49
N LEU A 55 -0.89 -10.08 0.28
CA LEU A 55 -1.92 -9.60 -0.64
C LEU A 55 -2.52 -8.26 -0.19
N LYS A 56 -2.84 -8.12 1.11
CA LYS A 56 -3.35 -6.85 1.65
C LYS A 56 -2.38 -5.70 1.39
N HIS A 57 -1.10 -5.86 1.72
CA HIS A 57 -0.10 -4.81 1.49
C HIS A 57 0.09 -4.52 0.00
N TYR A 58 0.11 -5.55 -0.85
CA TYR A 58 0.14 -5.38 -2.30
C TYR A 58 -1.01 -4.49 -2.81
N TYR A 59 -2.24 -4.77 -2.37
CA TYR A 59 -3.40 -3.98 -2.78
C TYR A 59 -3.38 -2.57 -2.19
N LEU A 60 -2.97 -2.39 -0.93
CA LEU A 60 -2.86 -1.08 -0.28
C LEU A 60 -1.84 -0.19 -0.99
N ASP A 61 -0.66 -0.72 -1.33
CA ASP A 61 0.37 0.03 -2.07
C ASP A 61 -0.15 0.52 -3.43
N ASN A 62 -0.89 -0.34 -4.14
CA ASN A 62 -1.48 0.03 -5.43
C ASN A 62 -2.55 1.12 -5.27
N LEU A 63 -3.43 1.00 -4.27
CA LEU A 63 -4.45 2.00 -3.96
C LEU A 63 -3.82 3.37 -3.63
N LEU A 64 -2.81 3.38 -2.77
CA LEU A 64 -2.14 4.61 -2.35
C LEU A 64 -1.41 5.29 -3.52
N LEU A 65 -0.83 4.51 -4.44
CA LEU A 65 -0.24 5.06 -5.65
C LEU A 65 -1.29 5.70 -6.56
N GLU A 66 -2.46 5.07 -6.71
CA GLU A 66 -3.55 5.64 -7.52
C GLU A 66 -4.07 6.94 -6.91
N ILE A 67 -4.22 7.01 -5.58
CA ILE A 67 -4.60 8.24 -4.89
C ILE A 67 -3.55 9.32 -5.11
N LYS A 68 -2.26 9.00 -4.93
CA LYS A 68 -1.16 9.93 -5.18
C LYS A 68 -1.20 10.49 -6.60
N ASN A 69 -1.30 9.62 -7.60
CA ASN A 69 -1.33 10.02 -9.01
C ASN A 69 -2.56 10.89 -9.31
N SER A 70 -3.70 10.57 -8.71
CA SER A 70 -4.93 11.35 -8.88
C SER A 70 -4.78 12.75 -8.31
N ILE A 71 -4.26 12.88 -7.08
CA ILE A 71 -4.01 14.17 -6.41
C ILE A 71 -3.02 15.03 -7.21
N GLN A 72 -1.94 14.43 -7.72
CA GLN A 72 -0.91 15.14 -8.48
C GLN A 72 -1.46 15.81 -9.76
N CYS A 73 -2.53 15.27 -10.33
CA CYS A 73 -3.18 15.80 -11.54
C CYS A 73 -4.22 16.89 -11.24
N LEU A 74 -4.54 17.17 -9.96
CA LEU A 74 -5.55 18.15 -9.58
C LEU A 74 -5.01 19.59 -9.66
N SER A 75 -5.87 20.51 -10.06
CA SER A 75 -5.56 21.94 -9.97
C SER A 75 -5.57 22.41 -8.53
N LYS A 76 -4.82 23.48 -8.23
CA LYS A 76 -4.76 24.08 -6.87
C LYS A 76 -6.14 24.43 -6.32
N ASN A 77 -7.07 24.89 -7.16
CA ASN A 77 -8.42 25.26 -6.73
C ASN A 77 -9.22 24.04 -6.23
N ILE A 78 -8.99 22.86 -6.81
CA ILE A 78 -9.64 21.61 -6.37
C ILE A 78 -9.02 21.14 -5.05
N LEU A 79 -7.70 21.27 -4.91
CA LEU A 79 -6.96 20.88 -3.70
C LEU A 79 -7.41 21.65 -2.45
N LEU A 80 -7.90 22.89 -2.61
CA LEU A 80 -8.39 23.73 -1.51
C LEU A 80 -9.71 23.24 -0.89
N ASN A 81 -10.43 22.32 -1.52
CA ASN A 81 -11.65 21.70 -0.99
C ASN A 81 -11.71 20.26 -1.51
N LEU A 82 -10.93 19.37 -0.89
CA LEU A 82 -10.75 18.01 -1.36
C LEU A 82 -11.54 17.03 -0.49
N THR A 83 -12.43 16.28 -1.11
CA THR A 83 -13.13 15.15 -0.51
C THR A 83 -12.65 13.88 -1.17
N ILE A 84 -12.08 12.96 -0.39
CA ILE A 84 -11.67 11.63 -0.86
C ILE A 84 -12.57 10.61 -0.19
N GLU A 85 -13.31 9.85 -0.98
CA GLU A 85 -14.12 8.75 -0.49
C GLU A 85 -13.61 7.42 -1.05
N ILE A 86 -13.42 6.45 -0.17
CA ILE A 86 -12.99 5.10 -0.50
C ILE A 86 -14.11 4.15 -0.10
N PHE A 87 -14.72 3.48 -1.08
CA PHE A 87 -15.78 2.51 -0.86
C PHE A 87 -15.26 1.11 -1.11
N LYS A 88 -15.07 0.34 -0.04
CA LYS A 88 -14.75 -1.08 -0.14
C LYS A 88 -16.04 -1.86 -0.35
N SER A 89 -16.07 -2.61 -1.45
CA SER A 89 -17.02 -3.69 -1.75
C SER A 89 -16.31 -5.05 -1.59
N ASN A 90 -17.02 -6.17 -1.77
CA ASN A 90 -16.47 -7.51 -1.53
C ASN A 90 -15.07 -7.74 -2.13
N ASN A 91 -14.90 -7.51 -3.43
CA ASN A 91 -13.65 -7.79 -4.15
C ASN A 91 -13.04 -6.55 -4.81
N SER A 92 -13.50 -5.35 -4.45
CA SER A 92 -13.04 -4.12 -5.09
C SER A 92 -13.12 -2.92 -4.18
N ILE A 93 -12.30 -1.92 -4.47
CA ILE A 93 -12.38 -0.57 -3.91
C ILE A 93 -12.70 0.42 -5.02
N ASP A 94 -13.71 1.25 -4.78
CA ASP A 94 -13.96 2.45 -5.56
C ASP A 94 -13.34 3.67 -4.87
N LEU A 95 -12.63 4.47 -5.66
CA LEU A 95 -12.07 5.76 -5.24
C LEU A 95 -12.90 6.88 -5.86
N PHE A 96 -13.39 7.79 -5.02
CA PHE A 96 -14.04 9.02 -5.44
C PHE A 96 -13.24 10.23 -4.95
N ILE A 97 -13.12 11.24 -5.81
CA ILE A 97 -12.56 12.54 -5.47
C ILE A 97 -13.60 13.60 -5.82
N ASN A 98 -14.00 14.41 -4.85
CA ASN A 98 -15.06 15.43 -4.98
C ASN A 98 -16.32 14.85 -5.67
N ASN A 99 -16.76 13.68 -5.20
CA ASN A 99 -17.91 12.92 -5.69
C ASN A 99 -17.80 12.39 -7.13
N VAL A 100 -16.63 12.50 -7.76
CA VAL A 100 -16.35 11.90 -9.08
C VAL A 100 -15.62 10.58 -8.87
N LYS A 101 -16.13 9.49 -9.45
CA LYS A 101 -15.45 8.19 -9.42
C LYS A 101 -14.17 8.26 -10.28
N VAL A 102 -13.02 8.06 -9.66
CA VAL A 102 -11.70 8.15 -10.29
C VAL A 102 -11.15 6.77 -10.66
N SER A 103 -11.38 5.77 -9.80
CA SER A 103 -10.96 4.40 -10.11
C SER A 103 -11.87 3.34 -9.47
N ASN A 104 -11.80 2.13 -10.03
CA ASN A 104 -12.26 0.89 -9.44
C ASN A 104 -11.09 -0.09 -9.51
N THR A 105 -10.68 -0.61 -8.36
CA THR A 105 -9.55 -1.52 -8.26
C THR A 105 -9.94 -2.81 -7.58
N GLU A 106 -9.37 -3.92 -8.04
CA GLU A 106 -9.50 -5.19 -7.33
C GLU A 106 -8.86 -5.06 -5.93
N PHE A 107 -9.62 -5.47 -4.91
CA PHE A 107 -9.20 -5.45 -3.51
C PHE A 107 -9.92 -6.57 -2.78
N ILE A 108 -9.26 -7.71 -2.64
CA ILE A 108 -9.87 -8.93 -2.07
C ILE A 108 -9.75 -8.97 -0.53
N SER A 109 -8.91 -8.11 0.06
CA SER A 109 -8.63 -8.15 1.48
C SER A 109 -9.69 -7.40 2.31
N GLU A 110 -9.90 -7.83 3.55
CA GLU A 110 -10.68 -7.03 4.50
C GLU A 110 -9.89 -5.83 5.02
N LEU A 111 -10.57 -4.70 5.19
CA LEU A 111 -10.04 -3.50 5.85
C LEU A 111 -10.43 -3.48 7.32
N SER A 112 -9.45 -3.66 8.20
CA SER A 112 -9.63 -3.43 9.63
C SER A 112 -9.68 -1.92 9.93
N LYS A 113 -10.14 -1.55 11.14
CA LYS A 113 -10.08 -0.16 11.61
C LYS A 113 -8.65 0.41 11.58
N LYS A 114 -7.64 -0.43 11.87
CA LYS A 114 -6.23 -0.05 11.82
C LYS A 114 -5.78 0.24 10.39
N ASP A 115 -6.23 -0.57 9.42
CA ASP A 115 -5.94 -0.35 8.01
C ASP A 115 -6.58 0.96 7.54
N CYS A 116 -7.84 1.22 7.89
CA CYS A 116 -8.51 2.48 7.58
C CYS A 116 -7.78 3.70 8.17
N TYR A 117 -7.33 3.61 9.43
CA TYR A 117 -6.56 4.67 10.07
C TYR A 117 -5.22 4.92 9.35
N TYR A 118 -4.51 3.85 9.01
CA TYR A 118 -3.25 3.93 8.25
C TYR A 118 -3.45 4.59 6.87
N ILE A 119 -4.49 4.19 6.14
CA ILE A 119 -4.81 4.77 4.82
C ILE A 119 -5.09 6.27 4.96
N LYS A 120 -5.96 6.67 5.90
CA LYS A 120 -6.29 8.09 6.11
C LYS A 120 -5.06 8.94 6.40
N ASN A 121 -4.22 8.49 7.33
CA ASN A 121 -3.00 9.23 7.66
C ASN A 121 -2.04 9.30 6.48
N THR A 122 -1.88 8.21 5.73
CA THR A 122 -1.00 8.19 4.55
C THR A 122 -1.50 9.15 3.48
N ILE A 123 -2.82 9.21 3.23
CA ILE A 123 -3.40 10.18 2.30
C ILE A 123 -3.19 11.62 2.78
N HIS A 124 -3.37 11.90 4.08
CA HIS A 124 -3.03 13.23 4.62
C HIS A 124 -1.57 13.60 4.36
N TYR A 125 -0.63 12.67 4.59
CA TYR A 125 0.78 12.90 4.27
C TYR A 125 1.00 13.17 2.77
N LEU A 126 0.38 12.38 1.89
CA LEU A 126 0.48 12.57 0.44
C LEU A 126 -0.05 13.93 -0.02
N ILE A 127 -1.10 14.45 0.63
CA ILE A 127 -1.70 15.75 0.30
C ILE A 127 -0.88 16.90 0.84
N ASN A 128 -0.27 16.73 2.01
CA ASN A 128 0.54 17.76 2.66
C ASN A 128 1.74 18.20 1.79
N ASP A 129 2.15 17.37 0.83
CA ASP A 129 3.15 17.71 -0.19
C ASP A 129 2.65 18.78 -1.19
N TYR A 130 1.33 19.00 -1.30
CA TYR A 130 0.69 19.87 -2.30
C TYR A 130 -0.13 21.02 -1.69
N THR A 131 -0.80 20.81 -0.55
CA THR A 131 -1.69 21.79 0.09
C THR A 131 -1.82 21.55 1.59
N ASP A 132 -2.32 22.54 2.32
CA ASP A 132 -2.71 22.38 3.73
C ASP A 132 -3.85 21.36 3.86
N ILE A 133 -3.70 20.43 4.79
CA ILE A 133 -4.65 19.33 5.07
C ILE A 133 -5.95 19.80 5.74
N SER A 134 -6.00 21.04 6.23
CA SER A 134 -7.14 21.61 6.98
C SER A 134 -8.47 21.63 6.19
N TYR A 135 -8.40 21.49 4.87
CA TYR A 135 -9.56 21.50 3.96
C TYR A 135 -9.84 20.15 3.29
N VAL A 136 -9.33 19.05 3.88
CA VAL A 136 -9.48 17.71 3.32
C VAL A 136 -10.36 16.83 4.18
N ASP A 137 -11.44 16.32 3.58
CA ASP A 137 -12.29 15.29 4.17
C ASP A 137 -11.95 13.92 3.56
N ILE A 138 -11.73 12.92 4.42
CA ILE A 138 -11.41 11.54 4.00
C ILE A 138 -12.37 10.56 4.65
N GLN A 139 -13.16 9.90 3.82
CA GLN A 139 -14.15 8.91 4.23
C GLN A 139 -13.76 7.53 3.70
N ILE A 140 -13.81 6.52 4.57
CA ILE A 140 -13.62 5.12 4.17
C ILE A 140 -14.86 4.36 4.65
N LYS A 141 -15.59 3.78 3.69
CA LYS A 141 -16.84 3.06 3.91
C LYS A 141 -16.63 1.61 3.51
N ASN A 142 -16.90 0.69 4.44
CA ASN A 142 -16.84 -0.74 4.20
C ASN A 142 -18.28 -1.25 4.09
N ASN A 143 -18.64 -1.77 2.91
CA ASN A 143 -19.83 -2.60 2.75
C ASN A 143 -19.53 -4.05 3.18
#